data_AF-A0A2B5X3Z4-F1
#
_entry.id   AF-A0A2B5X3Z4-F1
#
_cell.length_a   1.000
_cell.length_b   1.000
_cell.length_c   1.000
_cell.angle_alpha   90.00
_cell.angle_beta   90.00
_cell.angle_gamma   90.00
#
_symmetry.space_group_name_H-M   'P 1'
#
loop_
_entity.id
_entity.type
_entity.pdbx_description
1 polymer ?
#
loop_
_entity_poly.entity_id
_entity_poly.type
_entity_poly.pdbx_seq_one_letter_code
_entity_poly.pdbx_strand_id
1 'polypeptide(L)'
;MTTLIEAVTGVSGPVIDKRIEDKLFLLTTIPIEDDIKRLLTMGFWGTAEQLENDGLLNDLTKLNCIVTPYGEVSLKMDDEQDGCHMSIAIYPVQKWKDSKRTELQMLTCIVEELCHHYWNIEDEVEVSYKVLDVIRRIMPNDDIKMDKLYNVEWLEEYARNS
;
A
#
# COMPACT_ATOMS: atom_id res chain seq x y z
N MET A 1 -3.86 19.93 13.70
CA MET A 1 -3.40 18.81 12.83
C MET A 1 -4.51 17.77 12.77
N THR A 2 -4.87 17.26 11.59
CA THR A 2 -5.82 16.14 11.49
C THR A 2 -5.21 14.88 12.09
N THR A 3 -5.94 14.23 13.00
CA THR A 3 -5.48 13.03 13.71
C THR A 3 -6.36 11.84 13.43
N LEU A 4 -5.76 10.66 13.32
CA LEU A 4 -6.48 9.39 13.34
C LEU A 4 -7.05 9.15 14.74
N ILE A 5 -8.36 8.95 14.82
CA ILE A 5 -9.04 8.53 16.05
C ILE A 5 -8.64 7.09 16.36
N GLU A 6 -8.43 6.76 17.64
CA GLU A 6 -7.98 5.44 18.11
C GLU A 6 -6.60 5.01 17.57
N ALA A 7 -5.77 5.99 17.18
CA ALA A 7 -4.39 5.70 16.79
C ALA A 7 -3.62 5.01 17.92
N VAL A 8 -3.07 3.83 17.62
CA VAL A 8 -2.16 3.11 18.51
C VAL A 8 -0.75 3.66 18.31
N THR A 9 -0.18 4.24 19.37
CA THR A 9 1.16 4.85 19.35
C THR A 9 2.18 4.01 20.12
N GLY A 10 3.47 4.17 19.79
CA GLY A 10 4.56 3.52 20.54
C GLY A 10 4.73 2.02 20.27
N VAL A 11 4.10 1.50 19.22
CA VAL A 11 4.29 0.13 18.74
C VAL A 11 5.42 0.05 17.72
N SER A 12 6.10 -1.11 17.68
CA SER A 12 7.07 -1.39 16.61
C SER A 12 6.33 -1.44 15.27
N GLY A 13 6.81 -0.63 14.31
CA GLY A 13 6.33 -0.62 12.92
C GLY A 13 7.22 -1.43 11.97
N PRO A 14 6.83 -1.53 10.69
CA PRO A 14 7.70 -2.01 9.61
C PRO A 14 8.88 -1.07 9.42
N VAL A 15 9.91 -1.55 8.72
CA VAL A 15 11.01 -0.71 8.26
C VAL A 15 10.59 -0.06 6.95
N ILE A 16 10.66 1.28 6.89
CA ILE A 16 10.44 2.03 5.65
C ILE A 16 11.82 2.24 5.00
N ASP A 17 11.88 2.08 3.68
CA ASP A 17 13.11 2.31 2.92
C ASP A 17 13.52 3.79 2.99
N LYS A 18 14.80 4.05 3.24
CA LYS A 18 15.34 5.41 3.44
C LYS A 18 15.09 6.35 2.26
N ARG A 19 14.95 5.82 1.04
CA ARG A 19 14.68 6.63 -0.16
C ARG A 19 13.29 7.28 -0.13
N ILE A 20 12.35 6.73 0.65
CA ILE A 20 10.95 7.17 0.71
C ILE A 20 10.44 7.39 2.14
N GLU A 21 11.34 7.36 3.13
CA GLU A 21 10.98 7.42 4.56
C GLU A 21 10.30 8.73 4.97
N ASP A 22 10.59 9.83 4.28
CA ASP A 22 9.97 11.14 4.53
C ASP A 22 8.64 11.34 3.76
N LYS A 23 8.28 10.38 2.89
CA LYS A 23 7.06 10.40 2.07
C LYS A 23 5.97 9.50 2.61
N LEU A 24 6.33 8.42 3.31
CA LEU A 24 5.38 7.47 3.88
C LEU A 24 5.19 7.70 5.38
N PHE A 25 3.94 7.92 5.79
CA PHE A 25 3.55 8.01 7.19
C PHE A 25 2.66 6.82 7.52
N LEU A 26 3.14 5.94 8.39
CA LEU A 26 2.35 4.80 8.84
C LEU A 26 1.58 5.15 10.10
N LEU A 27 0.27 4.97 10.04
CA LEU A 27 -0.66 5.09 11.15
C LEU A 27 -1.37 3.75 11.33
N THR A 28 -1.82 3.47 12.54
CA THR A 28 -2.56 2.23 12.79
C THR A 28 -3.55 2.37 13.95
N THR A 29 -4.64 1.62 13.88
CA THR A 29 -5.61 1.46 14.98
C THR A 29 -5.41 0.16 15.76
N ILE A 30 -4.38 -0.63 15.42
CA ILE A 30 -4.04 -1.90 16.07
C ILE A 30 -2.53 -2.10 16.18
N PRO A 31 -2.05 -2.94 17.12
CA PRO A 31 -0.70 -3.48 17.01
C PRO A 31 -0.55 -4.25 15.70
N ILE A 32 0.46 -3.89 14.90
CA ILE A 32 0.75 -4.61 13.65
C ILE A 32 1.46 -5.91 14.00
N GLU A 33 1.01 -7.03 13.45
CA GLU A 33 1.66 -8.34 13.60
C GLU A 33 2.92 -8.45 12.74
N ASP A 34 3.87 -9.30 13.14
CA ASP A 34 5.20 -9.37 12.50
C ASP A 34 5.16 -9.86 11.04
N ASP A 35 4.20 -10.72 10.70
CA ASP A 35 3.92 -11.14 9.33
C ASP A 35 3.55 -9.93 8.45
N ILE A 36 2.61 -9.10 8.92
CA ILE A 36 2.17 -7.88 8.23
C ILE A 36 3.30 -6.85 8.16
N LYS A 37 4.07 -6.65 9.25
CA LYS A 37 5.24 -5.74 9.23
C LYS A 37 6.24 -6.15 8.17
N ARG A 38 6.50 -7.45 8.03
CA ARG A 38 7.40 -7.98 7.01
C ARG A 38 6.87 -7.68 5.61
N LEU A 39 5.59 -7.91 5.35
CA LEU A 39 4.99 -7.62 4.04
C LEU A 39 5.00 -6.13 3.71
N LEU A 40 4.67 -5.26 4.66
CA LEU A 40 4.77 -3.80 4.50
C LEU A 40 6.22 -3.37 4.20
N THR A 41 7.19 -3.91 4.95
CA THR A 41 8.62 -3.64 4.72
C THR A 41 9.04 -4.04 3.30
N MET A 42 8.63 -5.22 2.84
CA MET A 42 8.90 -5.70 1.49
C MET A 42 8.24 -4.82 0.42
N GLY A 43 6.98 -4.43 0.62
CA GLY A 43 6.24 -3.55 -0.29
C GLY A 43 6.89 -2.17 -0.40
N PHE A 44 7.28 -1.55 0.71
CA PHE A 44 7.97 -0.26 0.72
C PHE A 44 9.34 -0.32 0.04
N TRP A 45 10.13 -1.35 0.34
CA TRP A 45 11.42 -1.55 -0.33
C TRP A 45 11.25 -1.76 -1.83
N GLY A 46 10.35 -2.66 -2.26
CA GLY A 46 10.14 -2.93 -3.68
C GLY A 46 9.61 -1.72 -4.43
N THR A 47 8.75 -0.93 -3.80
CA THR A 47 8.26 0.34 -4.35
C THR A 47 9.42 1.32 -4.53
N ALA A 48 10.28 1.49 -3.52
CA ALA A 48 11.44 2.37 -3.60
C ALA A 48 12.41 1.94 -4.73
N GLU A 49 12.68 0.64 -4.87
CA GLU A 49 13.49 0.09 -5.96
C GLU A 49 12.90 0.43 -7.33
N GLN A 50 11.60 0.25 -7.52
CA GLN A 50 10.96 0.51 -8.81
C GLN A 50 10.83 2.01 -9.10
N LEU A 51 10.60 2.85 -8.09
CA LEU A 51 10.62 4.32 -8.23
C LEU A 51 12.01 4.83 -8.63
N GLU A 52 13.07 4.26 -8.06
CA GLU A 52 14.44 4.58 -8.46
C GLU A 52 14.71 4.17 -9.91
N ASN A 53 14.31 2.95 -10.28
CA ASN A 53 14.43 2.45 -11.65
C ASN A 53 13.70 3.33 -12.67
N ASP A 54 12.52 3.84 -12.31
CA ASP A 54 11.69 4.67 -13.17
C ASP A 54 12.07 6.17 -13.09
N GLY A 55 13.05 6.53 -12.24
CA GLY A 55 13.55 7.90 -12.11
C GLY A 55 12.62 8.87 -11.37
N LEU A 56 11.71 8.35 -10.54
CA LEU A 56 10.62 9.12 -9.91
C LEU A 56 10.89 9.57 -8.46
N LEU A 57 12.03 9.21 -7.87
CA LEU A 57 12.32 9.49 -6.45
C LEU A 57 12.27 10.98 -6.06
N ASN A 58 12.46 11.91 -6.99
CA ASN A 58 12.53 13.34 -6.70
C ASN A 58 11.17 14.03 -6.56
N ASP A 59 10.11 13.45 -7.13
CA ASP A 59 8.79 14.12 -7.27
C ASP A 59 7.68 13.42 -6.46
N LEU A 60 8.05 12.77 -5.36
CA LEU A 60 7.12 12.00 -4.55
C LEU A 60 6.28 12.87 -3.61
N THR A 61 4.96 12.67 -3.63
CA THR A 61 4.01 13.26 -2.69
C THR A 61 3.85 12.39 -1.44
N LYS A 62 3.43 12.99 -0.33
CA LYS A 62 3.25 12.27 0.94
C LYS A 62 2.02 11.37 0.92
N LEU A 63 2.13 10.19 1.51
CA LEU A 63 1.04 9.23 1.67
C LEU A 63 0.91 8.79 3.13
N ASN A 64 -0.32 8.82 3.64
CA ASN A 64 -0.65 8.25 4.95
C ASN A 64 -1.14 6.82 4.75
N CYS A 65 -0.32 5.85 5.12
CA CYS A 65 -0.67 4.43 5.14
C CYS A 65 -1.36 4.11 6.47
N ILE A 66 -2.63 3.69 6.43
CA ILE A 66 -3.42 3.42 7.63
C ILE A 66 -3.72 1.92 7.73
N VAL A 67 -3.13 1.25 8.72
CA VAL A 67 -3.39 -0.16 9.01
C VAL A 67 -4.55 -0.28 9.99
N THR A 68 -5.60 -0.98 9.58
CA THR A 68 -6.84 -1.16 10.36
C THR A 68 -7.27 -2.63 10.33
N PRO A 69 -8.18 -3.08 11.20
CA PRO A 69 -8.73 -4.43 11.11
C PRO A 69 -9.53 -4.67 9.81
N TYR A 70 -10.50 -3.79 9.53
CA TYR A 70 -11.52 -4.03 8.51
C TYR A 70 -11.72 -2.88 7.51
N GLY A 71 -10.89 -1.85 7.55
CA GLY A 71 -10.89 -0.73 6.58
C GLY A 71 -11.60 0.52 7.08
N GLU A 72 -12.18 0.49 8.28
CA GLU A 72 -12.82 1.64 8.89
C GLU A 72 -11.79 2.61 9.45
N VAL A 73 -11.95 3.90 9.14
CA VAL A 73 -11.08 4.98 9.56
C VAL A 73 -11.94 6.16 10.03
N SER A 74 -11.61 6.69 11.20
CA SER A 74 -12.20 7.91 11.73
C SER A 74 -11.13 8.98 11.89
N LEU A 75 -11.35 10.17 11.31
CA LEU A 75 -10.42 11.29 11.34
C LEU A 75 -11.04 12.46 12.12
N LYS A 76 -10.24 13.11 12.97
CA LYS A 76 -10.62 14.35 13.63
C LYS A 76 -9.75 15.49 13.10
N MET A 77 -10.38 16.52 12.54
CA MET A 77 -9.71 17.79 12.25
C MET A 77 -9.54 18.60 13.53
N ASP A 78 -8.50 19.43 13.55
CA ASP A 78 -8.32 20.41 14.61
C ASP A 78 -9.47 21.42 14.60
N ASP A 79 -9.87 21.91 15.77
CA ASP A 79 -10.99 22.85 15.88
C ASP A 79 -10.66 24.21 15.24
N GLU A 80 -9.36 24.50 15.04
CA GLU A 80 -8.85 25.72 14.38
C GLU A 80 -8.62 25.55 12.86
N GLN A 81 -8.91 24.39 12.28
CA GLN A 81 -8.68 24.12 10.85
C GLN A 81 -9.98 24.20 10.04
N ASP A 82 -9.99 25.07 9.02
CA ASP A 82 -11.12 25.22 8.09
C ASP A 82 -11.13 24.18 6.95
N GLY A 83 -10.05 23.40 6.79
CA GLY A 83 -9.94 22.40 5.73
C GLY A 83 -8.77 21.44 5.94
N CYS A 84 -8.85 20.28 5.28
CA CYS A 84 -7.79 19.27 5.27
C CYS A 84 -7.68 18.64 3.87
N HIS A 85 -6.45 18.47 3.40
CA HIS A 85 -6.13 17.70 2.20
C HIS A 85 -5.06 16.67 2.56
N MET A 86 -5.32 15.40 2.23
CA MET A 86 -4.42 14.30 2.55
C MET A 86 -4.61 13.14 1.58
N SER A 87 -3.51 12.50 1.20
CA SER A 87 -3.52 11.21 0.48
C SER A 87 -3.46 10.07 1.48
N ILE A 88 -4.26 9.02 1.26
CA ILE A 88 -4.44 7.90 2.18
C ILE A 88 -4.44 6.58 1.40
N ALA A 89 -3.73 5.59 1.93
CA ALA A 89 -3.87 4.18 1.58
C ALA A 89 -4.34 3.40 2.81
N ILE A 90 -5.35 2.55 2.69
CA ILE A 90 -5.94 1.82 3.82
C ILE A 90 -5.70 0.33 3.68
N TYR A 91 -5.13 -0.28 4.73
CA TYR A 91 -4.79 -1.70 4.76
C TYR A 91 -5.65 -2.44 5.80
N PRO A 92 -6.75 -3.12 5.40
CA PRO A 92 -7.65 -3.84 6.30
C PRO A 92 -7.12 -5.26 6.60
N VAL A 93 -6.13 -5.37 7.48
CA VAL A 93 -5.32 -6.59 7.63
C VAL A 93 -6.09 -7.79 8.22
N GLN A 94 -7.06 -7.57 9.12
CA GLN A 94 -7.90 -8.66 9.64
C GLN A 94 -8.86 -9.17 8.56
N LYS A 95 -9.42 -8.27 7.74
CA LYS A 95 -10.25 -8.64 6.58
C LYS A 95 -9.49 -9.55 5.61
N TRP A 96 -8.19 -9.28 5.37
CA TRP A 96 -7.36 -10.13 4.54
C TRP A 96 -7.17 -11.53 5.13
N LYS A 97 -6.90 -11.62 6.44
CA LYS A 97 -6.75 -12.88 7.17
C LYS A 97 -8.03 -13.70 7.19
N ASP A 98 -9.16 -13.07 7.47
CA ASP A 98 -10.48 -13.72 7.50
C ASP A 98 -10.88 -14.25 6.11
N SER A 99 -10.47 -13.54 5.05
CA SER A 99 -10.64 -13.96 3.65
C SER A 99 -9.60 -15.00 3.20
N LYS A 100 -8.70 -15.43 4.08
CA LYS A 100 -7.63 -16.41 3.82
C LYS A 100 -6.74 -16.03 2.63
N ARG A 101 -6.45 -14.74 2.47
CA ARG A 101 -5.50 -14.27 1.44
C ARG A 101 -4.13 -14.88 1.69
N THR A 102 -3.40 -15.20 0.62
CA THR A 102 -2.01 -15.62 0.72
C THR A 102 -1.10 -14.43 1.03
N GLU A 103 0.12 -14.67 1.48
CA GLU A 103 1.11 -13.61 1.68
C GLU A 103 1.38 -12.81 0.40
N LEU A 104 1.43 -13.48 -0.75
CA LEU A 104 1.60 -12.84 -2.05
C LEU A 104 0.42 -11.91 -2.38
N GLN A 105 -0.82 -12.36 -2.11
CA GLN A 105 -2.00 -11.54 -2.32
C GLN A 105 -2.05 -10.33 -1.37
N MET A 106 -1.66 -10.50 -0.11
CA MET A 106 -1.57 -9.39 0.84
C MET A 106 -0.48 -8.39 0.43
N LEU A 107 0.67 -8.88 -0.02
CA LEU A 107 1.75 -8.03 -0.57
C LEU A 107 1.28 -7.27 -1.82
N THR A 108 0.54 -7.94 -2.71
CA THR A 108 -0.06 -7.33 -3.91
C THR A 108 -0.95 -6.17 -3.52
N CYS A 109 -1.89 -6.36 -2.57
CA CYS A 109 -2.75 -5.28 -2.08
C CYS A 109 -1.96 -4.11 -1.47
N ILE A 110 -0.84 -4.37 -0.79
CA ILE A 110 0.01 -3.28 -0.26
C ILE A 110 0.64 -2.50 -1.41
N VAL A 111 1.22 -3.20 -2.39
CA VAL A 111 1.94 -2.58 -3.50
C VAL A 111 0.99 -1.81 -4.43
N GLU A 112 -0.22 -2.31 -4.65
CA GLU A 112 -1.24 -1.69 -5.50
C GLU A 112 -1.58 -0.26 -5.09
N GLU A 113 -1.89 -0.03 -3.81
CA GLU A 113 -2.20 1.31 -3.30
C GLU A 113 -1.00 2.27 -3.43
N LEU A 114 0.22 1.75 -3.28
CA LEU A 114 1.44 2.52 -3.50
C LEU A 114 1.64 2.84 -4.99
N CYS A 115 1.29 1.91 -5.89
CA CYS A 115 1.35 2.10 -7.33
C CYS A 115 0.35 3.17 -7.79
N HIS A 116 -0.91 3.08 -7.34
CA HIS A 116 -1.93 4.10 -7.59
C HIS A 116 -1.43 5.48 -7.19
N HIS A 117 -0.89 5.62 -5.97
CA HIS A 117 -0.45 6.91 -5.45
C HIS A 117 0.81 7.46 -6.15
N TYR A 118 1.87 6.67 -6.29
CA TYR A 118 3.17 7.20 -6.76
C TYR A 118 3.32 7.26 -8.28
N TRP A 119 2.64 6.39 -9.03
CA TRP A 119 2.61 6.47 -10.50
C TRP A 119 1.35 7.19 -11.01
N ASN A 120 0.42 7.57 -10.13
CA ASN A 120 -0.83 8.25 -10.49
C ASN A 120 -1.61 7.49 -11.57
N ILE A 121 -1.75 6.18 -11.35
CA ILE A 121 -2.48 5.27 -12.24
C ILE A 121 -3.81 4.98 -11.56
N GLU A 122 -4.94 5.31 -12.19
CA GLU A 122 -6.29 5.00 -11.67
C GLU A 122 -6.89 3.76 -12.34
N ASP A 123 -6.35 3.34 -13.48
CA ASP A 123 -6.82 2.17 -14.21
C ASP A 123 -6.32 0.87 -13.56
N GLU A 124 -7.26 0.00 -13.21
CA GLU A 124 -7.00 -1.26 -12.50
C GLU A 124 -6.16 -2.26 -13.32
N VAL A 125 -6.23 -2.19 -14.64
CA VAL A 125 -5.44 -3.06 -15.50
C VAL A 125 -4.03 -2.53 -15.61
N GLU A 126 -3.86 -1.22 -15.86
CA GLU A 126 -2.55 -0.58 -15.93
C GLU A 126 -1.79 -0.70 -14.60
N VAL A 127 -2.47 -0.47 -13.47
CA VAL A 127 -1.83 -0.59 -12.15
C VAL A 127 -1.36 -2.02 -11.89
N SER A 128 -2.13 -3.04 -12.33
CA SER A 128 -1.76 -4.45 -12.14
C SER A 128 -0.42 -4.81 -12.81
N TYR A 129 -0.13 -4.23 -13.98
CA TYR A 129 1.17 -4.39 -14.63
C TYR A 129 2.28 -3.68 -13.86
N LYS A 130 2.02 -2.49 -13.33
CA LYS A 130 3.00 -1.79 -12.48
C LYS A 130 3.26 -2.54 -11.17
N VAL A 131 2.23 -3.11 -10.56
CA VAL A 131 2.36 -4.00 -9.39
C VAL A 131 3.23 -5.20 -9.73
N LEU A 132 3.07 -5.81 -10.90
CA LEU A 132 3.94 -6.91 -11.34
C LEU A 132 5.41 -6.50 -11.40
N ASP A 133 5.71 -5.32 -11.95
CA ASP A 133 7.08 -4.80 -12.02
C ASP A 133 7.69 -4.70 -10.62
N VAL A 134 6.94 -4.13 -9.67
CA VAL A 134 7.36 -3.98 -8.27
C VAL A 134 7.56 -5.35 -7.60
N ILE A 135 6.60 -6.27 -7.73
CA ILE A 135 6.69 -7.60 -7.12
C ILE A 135 7.90 -8.37 -7.67
N ARG A 136 8.22 -8.22 -8.96
CA ARG A 136 9.43 -8.82 -9.56
C ARG A 136 10.73 -8.26 -9.01
N ARG A 137 10.76 -7.03 -8.47
CA ARG A 137 11.91 -6.53 -7.71
C ARG A 137 12.07 -7.24 -6.38
N ILE A 138 10.95 -7.52 -5.72
CA ILE A 138 10.89 -8.22 -4.42
C ILE A 138 11.26 -9.70 -4.54
N MET A 139 10.80 -10.35 -5.62
CA MET A 139 10.97 -11.78 -5.84
C MET A 139 11.60 -12.07 -7.21
N PRO A 140 12.86 -11.64 -7.45
CA PRO A 140 13.46 -11.66 -8.80
C PRO A 140 13.74 -13.06 -9.36
N ASN A 141 13.81 -14.07 -8.49
CA ASN A 141 14.07 -15.45 -8.88
C ASN A 141 12.78 -16.28 -9.08
N ASP A 142 11.62 -15.69 -8.82
CA ASP A 142 10.34 -16.37 -8.91
C ASP A 142 9.69 -16.05 -10.27
N ASP A 143 9.12 -17.07 -10.94
CA ASP A 143 8.29 -16.87 -12.13
C ASP A 143 6.91 -16.34 -11.71
N ILE A 144 6.88 -15.06 -11.29
CA ILE A 144 5.67 -14.34 -10.91
C ILE A 144 4.96 -13.86 -12.17
N LYS A 145 3.69 -14.25 -12.26
CA LYS A 145 2.76 -13.96 -13.36
C LYS A 145 1.48 -13.38 -12.79
N MET A 146 0.72 -12.74 -13.67
CA MET A 146 -0.47 -11.96 -13.32
C MET A 146 -1.57 -12.79 -12.66
N ASP A 147 -1.70 -14.05 -13.07
CA ASP A 147 -2.62 -15.05 -12.49
C ASP A 147 -2.30 -15.46 -11.04
N LYS A 148 -1.08 -15.23 -10.57
CA LYS A 148 -0.71 -15.44 -9.16
C LYS A 148 -1.06 -14.26 -8.27
N LEU A 149 -1.20 -13.07 -8.85
CA LEU A 149 -1.47 -11.82 -8.14
C LEU A 149 -2.96 -11.52 -8.11
N TYR A 150 -3.65 -11.75 -9.23
CA TYR A 150 -5.05 -11.37 -9.45
C TYR A 150 -5.90 -12.53 -9.97
N ASN A 151 -7.21 -12.39 -9.81
CA ASN A 151 -8.15 -13.18 -10.59
C ASN A 151 -8.18 -12.64 -12.03
N VAL A 152 -7.60 -13.38 -12.97
CA VAL A 152 -7.48 -12.98 -14.38
C VAL A 152 -8.83 -12.80 -15.05
N GLU A 153 -9.84 -13.60 -14.69
CA GLU A 153 -11.19 -13.46 -15.25
C GLU A 153 -11.80 -12.10 -14.91
N TRP A 154 -11.57 -11.63 -13.68
CA TRP A 154 -12.02 -10.32 -13.23
C TRP A 154 -11.29 -9.19 -13.96
N LEU A 155 -9.97 -9.29 -14.12
CA LEU A 155 -9.18 -8.30 -14.88
C LEU A 155 -9.62 -8.21 -16.34
N GLU A 156 -9.85 -9.35 -16.99
CA GLU A 156 -10.34 -9.39 -18.37
C GLU A 156 -11.76 -8.80 -18.50
N GLU A 157 -12.63 -9.05 -17.53
CA GLU A 157 -13.98 -8.47 -17.51
C GLU A 157 -13.92 -6.95 -17.32
N TYR A 158 -13.06 -6.45 -16.42
CA TYR A 158 -12.84 -5.02 -16.23
C TYR A 158 -12.34 -4.35 -17.52
N ALA A 159 -11.32 -4.94 -18.17
CA ALA A 159 -10.71 -4.43 -19.40
C ALA A 159 -11.68 -4.34 -20.60
N ARG A 160 -12.75 -5.15 -20.60
CA ARG A 160 -13.78 -5.11 -21.66
C ARG A 160 -14.83 -4.01 -21.43
N ASN A 161 -14.96 -3.54 -20.20
CA ASN A 161 -16.02 -2.62 -19.77
C ASN A 161 -15.51 -1.19 -19.45
N SER A 162 -14.19 -0.98 -19.55
CA SER A 162 -13.49 0.32 -19.44
C SER A 162 -13.35 0.99 -20.81
#